data_AF-A0A521E464-F1
#
_entry.id   AF-A0A521E464-F1
#
_cell.length_a   1.000
_cell.length_b   1.000
_cell.length_c   1.000
_cell.angle_alpha   90.00
_cell.angle_beta   90.00
_cell.angle_gamma   90.00
#
_symmetry.space_group_name_H-M   'P 1'
#
loop_
_entity.id
_entity.type
_entity.pdbx_description
1 polymer ?
#
loop_
_entity_poly.entity_id
_entity_poly.type
_entity_poly.pdbx_seq_one_letter_code
_entity_poly.pdbx_strand_id
1 'polypeptide(L)' 'MQNDQITIYETENGETNIDVKLKNETIWLTQAQITTLF' A
#
# COMPACT_ATOMS: atom_id res chain seq x y z
N MET A 1 -2.69 -6.99 20.60
CA MET A 1 -1.56 -6.27 19.97
C MET A 1 -1.95 -6.07 18.53
N GLN A 2 -2.02 -4.83 18.06
CA GLN A 2 -2.49 -4.54 16.71
C GLN A 2 -1.29 -4.63 15.77
N ASN A 3 -1.21 -5.71 15.00
CA ASN A 3 -0.14 -5.91 14.04
C ASN A 3 -0.33 -4.92 12.89
N ASP A 4 0.48 -3.87 12.84
CA ASP A 4 0.60 -3.03 11.66
C ASP A 4 1.27 -3.89 10.57
N GLN A 5 0.46 -4.44 9.67
CA GLN A 5 0.94 -5.30 8.59
C GLN A 5 1.28 -4.41 7.38
N ILE A 6 2.52 -4.47 6.91
CA ILE A 6 2.93 -3.83 5.66
C ILE A 6 2.65 -4.81 4.52
N THR A 7 1.95 -4.35 3.48
CA THR A 7 1.67 -5.11 2.26
C THR A 7 2.28 -4.36 1.09
N ILE A 8 3.07 -5.05 0.27
CA ILE A 8 3.69 -4.47 -0.93
C ILE A 8 2.80 -4.85 -2.12
N TYR A 9 2.24 -3.84 -2.79
CA TYR A 9 1.48 -4.04 -4.02
C TYR A 9 2.38 -3.81 -5.22
N GLU A 10 2.45 -4.83 -6.07
CA GLU A 10 3.11 -4.77 -7.37
C GLU A 10 2.03 -4.65 -8.46
N THR A 11 2.15 -3.66 -9.35
CA THR A 11 1.26 -3.56 -10.52
C THR A 11 1.54 -4.72 -11.48
N GLU A 12 0.55 -5.12 -12.32
CA GLU A 12 0.70 -6.27 -13.25
C GLU A 12 1.94 -6.20 -14.14
N ASN A 13 2.49 -5.00 -14.37
CA ASN A 13 3.67 -4.78 -15.18
C ASN A 13 5.00 -4.87 -14.40
N GLY A 14 4.97 -5.10 -13.09
CA GLY A 14 6.15 -5.20 -12.22
C GLY A 14 6.92 -3.89 -11.97
N GLU A 15 6.46 -2.79 -12.55
CA GLU A 15 7.20 -1.52 -12.52
C GLU A 15 7.01 -0.73 -11.23
N THR A 16 5.93 -0.97 -10.49
CA THR A 16 5.55 -0.14 -9.34
C THR A 16 5.30 -0.99 -8.12
N ASN A 17 6.13 -0.80 -7.09
CA ASN A 17 5.96 -1.37 -5.76
C ASN A 17 5.46 -0.28 -4.80
N ILE A 18 4.29 -0.49 -4.19
CA ILE A 18 3.70 0.45 -3.22
C ILE A 18 3.56 -0.22 -1.86
N ASP A 19 4.27 0.31 -0.87
CA ASP A 19 4.19 -0.14 0.52
C ASP A 19 2.96 0.45 1.21
N VAL A 20 1.96 -0.36 1.50
CA VAL A 20 0.75 0.09 2.21
C VAL A 20 0.71 -0.48 3.62
N LYS A 21 0.07 0.25 4.54
CA LYS A 21 -0.20 -0.26 5.89
C LYS A 21 -1.63 -0.75 5.97
N LEU A 22 -1.81 -1.99 6.39
CA LEU A 22 -3.11 -2.57 6.70
C LEU A 22 -3.37 -2.44 8.21
N LYS A 23 -4.44 -1.74 8.55
CA LYS A 23 -4.88 -1.57 9.94
C LYS A 23 -6.39 -1.68 10.02
N ASN A 24 -6.91 -2.62 10.81
CA ASN A 24 -8.35 -2.91 10.88
C ASN A 24 -8.97 -3.11 9.49
N GLU A 25 -8.29 -3.89 8.63
CA GLU A 25 -8.74 -4.15 7.25
C GLU A 25 -8.83 -2.88 6.36
N THR A 26 -8.36 -1.74 6.87
CA THR A 26 -8.28 -0.48 6.14
C THR A 26 -6.87 -0.30 5.61
N ILE A 27 -6.77 0.03 4.32
CA ILE A 27 -5.50 0.36 3.66
C ILE A 27 -5.20 1.85 3.88
N TRP A 28 -4.03 2.13 4.44
CA TRP A 28 -3.53 3.48 4.64
C TRP A 28 -2.45 3.81 3.60
N LEU A 29 -2.67 4.92 2.91
CA LEU A 29 -1.83 5.44 1.83
C LEU A 29 -1.47 6.90 2.10
N THR A 30 -0.27 7.30 1.68
CA THR A 30 0.13 8.71 1.59
C THR A 30 -0.35 9.32 0.26
N GLN A 31 -0.38 10.66 0.19
CA GLN A 31 -0.77 11.35 -1.05
C GLN A 31 0.10 10.95 -2.24
N ALA A 32 1.42 10.82 -2.05
CA ALA A 32 2.34 10.39 -3.11
C ALA A 32 2.02 8.98 -3.63
N GLN A 33 1.62 8.06 -2.74
CA GLN A 33 1.24 6.70 -3.12
C GLN A 33 -0.07 6.67 -3.91
N ILE A 34 -1.03 7.53 -3.57
CA ILE A 34 -2.27 7.68 -4.35
C ILE A 34 -1.96 8.16 -5.77
N THR A 35 -1.03 9.12 -5.93
CA THR A 35 -0.57 9.59 -7.26
C THR A 35 0.15 8.51 -8.08
N THR A 36 0.59 7.43 -7.45
CA THR A 36 1.18 6.30 -8.16
C THR A 36 0.11 5.30 -8.62
N LEU A 37 -1.07 5.32 -8.00
CA LEU A 37 -2.22 4.47 -8.33
C LEU A 37 -3.17 5.09 -9.36
N PHE A 38 -3.15 6.41 -9.54
CA PHE A 38 -4.03 7.20 -10.43
C PHE A 38 -3.22 8.19 -11.25
#